data_AF-A0A3D0SNC4-F1
#
_entry.id   AF-A0A3D0SNC4-F1
#
_cell.length_a   1.000
_cell.length_b   1.000
_cell.length_c   1.000
_cell.angle_alpha   90.00
_cell.angle_beta   90.00
_cell.angle_gamma   90.00
#
_symmetry.space_group_name_H-M   'P 1'
#
loop_
_entity.id
_entity.type
_entity.pdbx_description
1 polymer ?
#
loop_
_entity_poly.entity_id
_entity_poly.type
_entity_poly.pdbx_seq_one_letter_code
_entity_poly.pdbx_strand_id
1 'polypeptide(L)' 'MLNCKQVTRLLSEAQERDLQFKEKIPLKLHLMMCAGCNNFRKQIDFLRRTCHEYAEGQPNSWPDPS' A
#
# COMPACT_ATOMS: atom_id res chain seq x y z
N MET A 1 -16.42 0.16 11.84
CA MET A 1 -14.97 0.47 11.78
C MET A 1 -14.24 -0.77 11.30
N LEU A 2 -13.29 -0.63 10.38
CA LEU A 2 -12.42 -1.73 9.98
C LEU A 2 -11.33 -1.93 11.05
N ASN A 3 -10.96 -3.17 11.32
CA ASN A 3 -9.78 -3.48 12.13
C ASN A 3 -8.51 -3.53 11.25
N CYS A 4 -7.34 -3.53 11.89
CA CYS A 4 -6.05 -3.54 11.20
C CYS A 4 -5.91 -4.70 10.20
N LYS A 5 -6.41 -5.90 10.53
CA LYS A 5 -6.34 -7.08 9.64
C LYS A 5 -7.21 -6.91 8.38
N GLN A 6 -8.39 -6.30 8.51
CA GLN A 6 -9.24 -5.99 7.36
C GLN A 6 -8.63 -4.89 6.49
N VAL A 7 -7.99 -3.91 7.11
CA VAL A 7 -7.32 -2.81 6.42
C VAL A 7 -6.10 -3.29 5.65
N THR A 8 -5.22 -4.07 6.27
CA THR A 8 -4.05 -4.63 5.57
C THR A 8 -4.48 -5.54 4.43
N ARG A 9 -5.55 -6.32 4.60
CA ARG A 9 -6.13 -7.12 3.51
C ARG A 9 -6.65 -6.26 2.36
N LEU A 10 -7.42 -5.21 2.63
CA LEU A 10 -7.89 -4.27 1.60
C LEU A 10 -6.73 -3.54 0.90
N LEU A 11 -5.66 -3.21 1.63
CA LEU A 11 -4.46 -2.60 1.05
C LEU A 11 -3.71 -3.55 0.11
N SER A 12 -3.63 -4.85 0.44
CA SER A 12 -3.10 -5.87 -0.47
C SER A 12 -3.99 -6.05 -1.70
N GLU A 13 -5.31 -6.17 -1.51
CA GLU A 13 -6.26 -6.28 -2.62
C GLU A 13 -6.20 -5.05 -3.54
N ALA A 14 -5.95 -3.85 -3.00
CA ALA A 14 -5.76 -2.63 -3.79
C ALA A 14 -4.56 -2.67 -4.74
N GLN A 15 -3.60 -3.58 -4.53
CA GLN A 15 -2.47 -3.77 -5.44
C GLN A 15 -2.86 -4.61 -6.67
N GLU A 16 -3.91 -5.42 -6.55
CA GLU A 16 -4.34 -6.36 -7.61
C GLU A 16 -5.59 -5.86 -8.33
N ARG A 17 -6.47 -5.16 -7.61
CA ARG A 17 -7.74 -4.63 -8.13
C ARG A 17 -8.01 -3.22 -7.62
N ASP A 18 -8.85 -2.50 -8.35
CA ASP A 18 -9.43 -1.28 -7.83
C ASP A 18 -10.42 -1.56 -6.67
N LEU A 19 -10.29 -0.78 -5.61
CA LEU A 19 -11.26 -0.78 -4.51
C LEU A 19 -12.52 0.01 -4.88
N GLN A 20 -13.67 -0.51 -4.48
CA GLN A 20 -14.97 0.18 -4.62
C GLN A 20 -15.02 1.40 -3.69
N PHE A 21 -15.84 2.40 -4.03
CA PHE A 21 -16.02 3.60 -3.20
C PHE A 21 -16.39 3.27 -1.74
N LYS A 22 -17.23 2.25 -1.54
CA LYS A 22 -17.65 1.78 -0.22
C LYS A 22 -16.50 1.18 0.62
N GLU A 23 -15.44 0.73 -0.01
CA GLU A 23 -14.23 0.19 0.63
C GLU A 23 -13.22 1.32 0.91
N LYS A 24 -13.13 2.30 -0.01
CA LYS A 24 -12.18 3.42 0.06
C LYS A 24 -12.41 4.36 1.25
N ILE A 25 -13.66 4.68 1.58
CA ILE A 25 -13.99 5.61 2.68
C ILE A 25 -13.54 5.07 4.05
N PRO A 26 -13.99 3.88 4.50
CA PRO A 26 -13.59 3.36 5.81
C PRO A 26 -12.09 3.06 5.89
N LEU A 27 -11.46 2.69 4.77
CA LEU A 27 -10.02 2.53 4.67
C LEU A 27 -9.29 3.85 4.96
N LYS A 28 -9.65 4.94 4.27
CA LYS A 28 -9.04 6.26 4.48
C LYS A 28 -9.17 6.72 5.94
N LEU A 29 -10.35 6.55 6.53
CA LEU A 29 -10.58 6.89 7.95
C LEU A 29 -9.62 6.13 8.87
N HIS A 30 -9.45 4.82 8.66
CA HIS A 30 -8.52 4.03 9.47
C HIS A 30 -7.06 4.47 9.29
N LEU A 31 -6.64 4.79 8.06
CA LEU A 31 -5.26 5.24 7.78
C LEU A 31 -4.92 6.59 8.40
N MET A 32 -5.92 7.44 8.66
CA MET A 32 -5.73 8.71 9.36
C MET A 32 -5.50 8.53 10.87
N MET A 33 -6.04 7.46 11.46
CA MET A 33 -5.92 7.18 12.91
C MET A 33 -4.86 6.14 13.27
N CYS A 34 -4.42 5.32 12.32
CA CYS A 34 -3.47 4.23 12.57
C CYS A 34 -2.18 4.41 11.76
N ALA A 35 -1.12 4.86 12.44
CA ALA A 35 0.21 5.00 11.86
C ALA A 35 0.77 3.68 11.29
N GLY A 36 0.49 2.55 11.95
CA GLY A 36 0.94 1.23 11.49
C GLY A 36 0.36 0.86 10.12
N CYS A 37 -0.95 1.00 9.94
CA CYS A 37 -1.59 0.75 8.65
C CYS A 37 -1.19 1.76 7.58
N ASN A 38 -0.93 3.02 7.96
CA ASN A 38 -0.41 4.04 7.04
C ASN A 38 1.00 3.71 6.55
N ASN A 39 1.88 3.26 7.45
CA ASN A 39 3.22 2.80 7.08
C ASN A 39 3.18 1.54 6.21
N PHE A 40 2.33 0.57 6.54
CA PHE A 40 2.14 -0.62 5.71
C PHE A 40 1.68 -0.26 4.29
N ARG A 41 0.74 0.68 4.14
CA ARG A 41 0.33 1.21 2.82
C ARG A 41 1.54 1.74 2.04
N LYS A 42 2.39 2.56 2.65
CA LYS A 42 3.58 3.10 1.99
C LYS A 42 4.56 2.01 1.59
N GLN A 43 4.76 1.00 2.43
CA GLN A 43 5.67 -0.12 2.17
C GLN A 43 5.21 -0.96 0.97
N ILE A 44 3.94 -1.32 0.91
CA ILE A 44 3.42 -2.15 -0.18
C ILE A 44 3.36 -1.37 -1.50
N ASP A 45 3.05 -0.06 -1.44
CA ASP A 45 3.11 0.83 -2.62
C ASP A 45 4.55 0.96 -3.14
N PHE A 46 5.55 1.07 -2.25
CA PHE A 46 6.96 1.08 -2.61
C PHE A 46 7.37 -0.23 -3.26
N LEU A 47 7.07 -1.37 -2.62
CA LEU A 47 7.41 -2.69 -3.14
C LEU A 47 6.84 -2.91 -4.55
N ARG A 48 5.58 -2.54 -4.79
CA ARG A 48 4.97 -2.68 -6.13
C ARG A 48 5.69 -1.84 -7.18
N ARG A 49 6.05 -0.60 -6.86
CA ARG A 49 6.78 0.28 -7.78
C ARG A 49 8.17 -0.29 -8.10
N THR A 50 8.93 -0.69 -7.09
CA THR A 50 10.26 -1.25 -7.27
C THR A 50 10.22 -2.55 -8.06
N CYS A 51 9.26 -3.44 -7.81
CA CYS A 51 9.09 -4.66 -8.60
C CYS A 51 8.75 -4.36 -10.06
N HIS A 52 7.93 -3.33 -10.31
CA HIS A 52 7.58 -2.91 -11.66
C HIS A 52 8.78 -2.33 -12.41
N GLU A 53 9.52 -1.41 -11.79
CA GLU A 53 10.74 -0.81 -12.36
C GLU A 53 11.82 -1.86 -12.62
N TYR A 54 11.97 -2.83 -11.71
CA TYR A 54 12.88 -3.96 -11.89
C TYR A 54 12.48 -4.82 -13.11
N ALA A 55 11.19 -5.12 -13.28
CA ALA A 55 10.69 -5.86 -14.43
C ALA A 55 10.89 -5.11 -15.77
N GLU A 56 10.86 -3.77 -15.73
CA GLU A 56 11.15 -2.90 -16.88
C GLU A 56 12.64 -2.72 -17.17
N GLY A 57 13.53 -3.34 -16.37
CA GLY A 57 14.98 -3.25 -16.56
C GLY A 57 15.58 -1.91 -16.15
N GLN A 58 14.92 -1.19 -15.22
CA GLN A 58 15.42 0.08 -14.65
C GLN A 58 15.93 -0.15 -13.21
N PRO A 59 17.22 -0.54 -13.01
CA PRO A 59 17.73 -0.95 -11.70
C PRO A 59 18.01 0.18 -10.71
N ASN A 60 17.59 1.42 -10.98
CA ASN A 60 18.10 2.61 -10.28
C ASN A 60 17.20 3.15 -9.17
N SER A 61 16.17 2.42 -8.73
CA SER A 61 15.21 2.93 -7.72
C SER A 61 15.43 2.44 -6.29
N TRP A 62 16.51 1.70 -6.04
CA TRP A 62 16.95 1.45 -4.66
C TRP A 62 17.47 2.77 -4.07
N PRO A 63 16.79 3.41 -3.10
CA PRO A 63 17.38 4.54 -2.41
C PRO A 63 18.59 4.03 -1.66
N ASP A 64 19.76 4.58 -1.98
CA ASP A 64 20.99 4.36 -1.25
C ASP A 64 20.74 4.52 0.27
N PRO A 65 20.94 3.48 1.09
CA PRO A 65 20.75 3.54 2.54
C PRO A 65 21.94 4.21 3.25
N SER A 66 22.52 5.25 2.64
CA SER A 66 23.53 6.13 3.25
C SER A 66 22.98 6.86 4.48
#